data_AF-A0A958DF47-F1
#
_entry.id   AF-A0A958DF47-F1
#
_cell.length_a   1.000
_cell.length_b   1.000
_cell.length_c   1.000
_cell.angle_alpha   90.00
_cell.angle_beta   90.00
_cell.angle_gamma   90.00
#
_symmetry.space_group_name_H-M   'P 1'
#
loop_
_entity.id
_entity.type
_entity.pdbx_description
1 polymer ?
#
loop_
_entity_poly.entity_id
_entity_poly.type
_entity_poly.pdbx_seq_one_letter_code
_entity_poly.pdbx_strand_id
1 'polypeptide(L)'
;MTRNVYRFKGNFKSFLFMLAVMITLGFLYYTQGLVEKLQKQSRQFQQFKVSIFEQSLNNEEMTDLSFFFNNVIQTADYPIITTDPDTNPQFWRNVGIPEMSSRPPGADTLALLRKMVTEFDAINSPISINYQG
;
A
#
# COMPACT_ATOMS: atom_id res chain seq x y z
N MET A 1 -58.76 13.34 -26.81
CA MET A 1 -57.74 12.28 -26.59
C MET A 1 -56.46 12.88 -25.96
N THR A 2 -56.47 13.28 -24.68
CA THR A 2 -55.30 13.98 -24.05
C THR A 2 -54.92 13.45 -22.67
N ARG A 3 -55.49 12.31 -22.23
CA ARG A 3 -55.28 11.79 -20.87
C ARG A 3 -53.96 11.01 -20.66
N ASN A 4 -53.28 10.60 -21.73
CA ASN A 4 -52.08 9.76 -21.65
C ASN A 4 -50.76 10.53 -21.44
N VAL A 5 -50.72 11.84 -21.70
CA VAL A 5 -49.49 12.64 -21.59
C VAL A 5 -49.13 12.93 -20.12
N TYR A 6 -50.12 12.96 -19.21
CA TYR A 6 -49.90 13.28 -17.80
C TYR A 6 -49.29 12.14 -16.97
N ARG A 7 -49.62 10.87 -17.26
CA ARG A 7 -48.95 9.71 -16.62
C ARG A 7 -47.48 9.59 -17.02
N PHE A 8 -47.15 9.98 -18.25
CA PHE A 8 -45.77 10.00 -18.75
C PHE A 8 -44.88 10.98 -17.99
N LYS A 9 -45.41 12.15 -17.61
CA LYS A 9 -44.71 13.16 -16.79
C LYS A 9 -44.37 12.66 -15.37
N GLY A 10 -45.23 11.83 -14.78
CA GLY A 10 -45.01 11.23 -13.45
C GLY A 10 -43.95 10.11 -13.46
N ASN A 11 -43.99 9.24 -14.47
CA ASN A 11 -43.07 8.12 -14.59
C ASN A 11 -41.64 8.56 -14.97
N PHE A 12 -41.50 9.66 -15.70
CA PHE A 12 -40.18 10.19 -16.11
C PHE A 12 -39.30 10.58 -14.92
N LYS A 13 -39.89 11.13 -13.84
CA LYS A 13 -39.13 11.44 -12.61
C LYS A 13 -38.55 10.20 -11.94
N SER A 14 -39.34 9.12 -11.90
CA SER A 14 -38.89 7.84 -11.35
C SER A 14 -37.80 7.19 -12.21
N PHE A 15 -37.90 7.30 -13.54
CA PHE A 15 -36.86 6.83 -14.44
C PHE A 15 -35.54 7.58 -14.22
N LEU A 16 -35.59 8.92 -14.11
CA LEU A 16 -34.40 9.72 -13.88
C LEU A 16 -33.72 9.39 -12.55
N PHE A 17 -34.52 9.13 -11.51
CA PHE A 17 -34.03 8.67 -10.22
C PHE A 17 -33.38 7.27 -10.31
N MET A 18 -34.05 6.32 -10.99
CA MET A 18 -33.52 4.98 -11.22
C MET A 18 -32.19 5.02 -11.98
N LEU A 19 -32.10 5.86 -13.01
CA LEU A 19 -30.89 6.06 -13.80
C LEU A 19 -29.75 6.62 -12.94
N ALA A 20 -30.03 7.63 -12.10
CA ALA A 20 -29.04 8.19 -11.19
C ALA A 20 -28.52 7.12 -10.21
N VAL A 21 -29.41 6.33 -9.61
CA VAL A 21 -29.03 5.21 -8.72
C VAL A 21 -28.18 4.18 -9.46
N MET A 22 -28.55 3.82 -10.68
CA MET A 22 -27.81 2.86 -11.50
C MET A 22 -26.40 3.36 -11.83
N ILE A 23 -26.26 4.65 -12.18
CA ILE A 23 -24.95 5.27 -12.45
C ILE A 23 -24.11 5.29 -11.17
N THR A 24 -24.68 5.67 -10.02
CA THR A 24 -23.96 5.69 -8.75
C THR A 24 -23.46 4.30 -8.37
N LEU A 25 -24.31 3.27 -8.48
CA LEU A 25 -23.92 1.89 -8.20
C LEU A 25 -22.84 1.40 -9.17
N GLY A 26 -22.98 1.69 -10.46
CA GLY A 26 -21.96 1.35 -11.47
C GLY A 26 -20.62 2.05 -11.20
N PHE A 27 -20.67 3.32 -10.79
CA PHE A 27 -19.47 4.08 -10.43
C PHE A 27 -18.79 3.47 -9.19
N LEU A 28 -19.53 3.15 -8.13
CA LEU A 28 -19.00 2.51 -6.93
C LEU A 28 -18.35 1.16 -7.25
N TYR A 29 -18.99 0.33 -8.07
CA TYR A 29 -18.44 -0.96 -8.50
C TYR A 29 -17.14 -0.78 -9.29
N TYR A 30 -17.11 0.18 -10.22
CA TYR A 30 -15.90 0.51 -10.98
C TYR A 30 -14.77 0.99 -10.07
N THR A 31 -15.05 1.89 -9.12
CA THR A 31 -14.06 2.39 -8.16
C THR A 31 -13.47 1.27 -7.31
N GLN A 32 -14.28 0.33 -6.82
CA GLN A 32 -13.77 -0.80 -6.03
C GLN A 32 -12.79 -1.66 -6.86
N GLY A 33 -13.16 -2.02 -8.08
CA GLY A 33 -12.27 -2.79 -8.97
C GLY A 33 -11.01 -2.03 -9.38
N LEU A 34 -11.09 -0.70 -9.49
CA LEU A 34 -9.93 0.15 -9.75
C LEU A 34 -8.97 0.17 -8.56
N VAL A 35 -9.48 0.33 -7.33
CA VAL A 35 -8.68 0.33 -6.11
C VAL A 35 -7.93 -0.98 -5.95
N GLU A 36 -8.58 -2.13 -6.17
CA GLU A 36 -7.91 -3.44 -6.08
C GLU A 36 -6.76 -3.58 -7.09
N LYS A 37 -6.97 -3.11 -8.33
CA LYS A 37 -5.92 -3.13 -9.36
C LYS A 37 -4.73 -2.26 -8.95
N LEU A 38 -5.01 -1.06 -8.45
CA LEU A 38 -3.97 -0.14 -7.98
C LEU A 38 -3.19 -0.72 -6.81
N GLN A 39 -3.86 -1.35 -5.84
CA GLN A 39 -3.21 -2.03 -4.72
C GLN A 39 -2.31 -3.18 -5.20
N LYS A 40 -2.79 -4.02 -6.11
CA LYS A 40 -1.99 -5.12 -6.69
C LYS A 40 -0.77 -4.60 -7.43
N GLN A 41 -0.93 -3.58 -8.27
CA GLN A 41 0.18 -2.96 -9.01
C GLN A 41 1.21 -2.33 -8.08
N SER A 42 0.75 -1.61 -7.05
CA SER A 42 1.62 -1.03 -6.03
C SER A 42 2.45 -2.12 -5.35
N ARG A 43 1.82 -3.22 -4.92
CA ARG A 43 2.52 -4.35 -4.29
C ARG A 43 3.55 -5.01 -5.22
N GLN A 44 3.21 -5.23 -6.48
CA GLN A 44 4.13 -5.80 -7.48
C GLN A 44 5.34 -4.88 -7.70
N PHE A 45 5.14 -3.56 -7.73
CA PHE A 45 6.22 -2.60 -7.87
C PHE A 45 7.18 -2.63 -6.68
N GLN A 46 6.66 -2.76 -5.45
CA GLN A 46 7.52 -2.92 -4.27
C GLN A 46 8.27 -4.24 -4.28
N GLN A 47 7.62 -5.34 -4.64
CA GLN A 47 8.27 -6.64 -4.77
C GLN A 47 9.39 -6.62 -5.80
N PHE A 48 9.18 -5.93 -6.92
CA PHE A 48 10.22 -5.76 -7.93
C PHE A 48 11.45 -5.03 -7.37
N LYS A 49 11.27 -3.93 -6.64
CA LYS A 49 12.37 -3.20 -5.98
C LYS A 49 13.16 -4.11 -5.02
N VAL A 50 12.45 -4.91 -4.22
CA VAL A 50 13.08 -5.88 -3.31
C VAL A 50 13.86 -6.94 -4.09
N SER A 51 13.31 -7.47 -5.18
CA SER A 51 14.01 -8.50 -5.98
C SER A 51 15.30 -7.99 -6.62
N ILE A 52 15.35 -6.70 -7.00
CA ILE A 52 16.57 -6.05 -7.49
C ILE A 52 17.56 -5.87 -6.34
N PHE A 53 17.07 -5.49 -5.16
CA PHE A 53 17.89 -5.35 -3.96
C PHE A 53 18.54 -6.67 -3.54
N GLU A 54 17.78 -7.78 -3.53
CA GLU A 54 18.28 -9.14 -3.24
C GLU A 54 19.38 -9.54 -4.23
N GLN A 55 19.16 -9.33 -5.53
CA GLN A 55 20.16 -9.63 -6.56
C GLN A 55 21.45 -8.81 -6.36
N SER A 56 21.31 -7.56 -5.92
CA SER A 56 22.47 -6.71 -5.72
C SER A 56 23.25 -7.02 -4.43
N LEU A 57 22.60 -7.59 -3.41
CA LEU A 57 23.26 -8.11 -2.22
C LEU A 57 24.09 -9.38 -2.50
N ASN A 58 23.67 -10.18 -3.49
CA ASN A 58 24.30 -11.45 -3.83
C ASN A 58 25.39 -11.34 -4.93
N ASN A 59 25.58 -10.17 -5.54
CA ASN A 59 26.58 -9.93 -6.59
C ASN A 59 27.55 -8.83 -6.16
N GLU A 60 28.81 -9.18 -5.87
CA GLU A 60 29.86 -8.28 -5.36
C GLU A 60 30.32 -7.19 -6.35
N GLU A 61 29.91 -7.24 -7.62
CA GLU A 61 30.48 -6.39 -8.69
C GLU A 61 29.86 -5.00 -8.88
N MET A 62 28.89 -4.58 -8.07
CA MET A 62 28.39 -3.21 -8.13
C MET A 62 28.85 -2.38 -6.94
N THR A 63 29.97 -1.68 -7.14
CA THR A 63 30.53 -0.60 -6.29
C THR A 63 29.57 0.59 -6.06
N ASP A 64 28.27 0.45 -6.36
CA ASP A 64 27.26 1.50 -6.18
C ASP A 64 25.92 0.98 -5.59
N LEU A 65 25.97 -0.13 -4.84
CA LEU A 65 24.83 -0.65 -4.06
C LEU A 65 24.23 0.41 -3.12
N SER A 66 25.11 1.20 -2.50
CA SER A 66 24.76 2.32 -1.63
C SER A 66 23.97 3.41 -2.36
N PHE A 67 24.27 3.67 -3.65
CA PHE A 67 23.53 4.63 -4.47
C PHE A 67 22.13 4.13 -4.80
N PHE A 68 21.95 2.86 -5.17
CA PHE A 68 20.62 2.32 -5.49
C PHE A 68 19.72 2.27 -4.25
N PHE A 69 20.27 1.84 -3.11
CA PHE A 69 19.55 1.84 -1.84
C PHE A 69 19.16 3.28 -1.43
N ASN A 70 20.11 4.23 -1.47
CA ASN A 70 19.87 5.63 -1.07
C ASN A 70 18.96 6.42 -2.04
N ASN A 71 18.96 6.12 -3.34
CA ASN A 71 18.23 6.92 -4.34
C ASN A 71 16.94 6.26 -4.87
N VAL A 72 16.76 4.93 -4.74
CA VAL A 72 15.61 4.21 -5.34
C VAL A 72 14.69 3.56 -4.29
N ILE A 73 15.25 3.05 -3.20
CA ILE A 73 14.48 2.42 -2.10
C ILE A 73 14.20 3.44 -0.99
N GLN A 74 15.18 4.29 -0.69
CA GLN A 74 15.09 5.28 0.38
C GLN A 74 14.23 6.52 0.09
N THR A 75 13.84 6.77 -1.15
CA THR A 75 12.90 7.84 -1.56
C THR A 75 11.44 7.44 -1.36
N ALA A 76 11.17 6.46 -0.49
CA ALA A 76 9.84 5.99 -0.21
C ALA A 76 9.07 7.00 0.65
N ASP A 77 8.06 7.63 0.08
CA ASP A 77 7.14 8.55 0.78
C ASP A 77 6.07 7.81 1.63
N TYR A 78 6.30 6.54 1.97
CA TYR A 78 5.36 5.68 2.70
C TYR A 78 6.03 5.07 3.94
N PRO A 79 5.25 4.74 5.00
CA PRO A 79 5.79 4.12 6.20
C PRO A 79 6.36 2.73 5.89
N ILE A 80 7.57 2.46 6.36
CA ILE A 80 8.25 1.17 6.21
C ILE A 80 8.76 0.74 7.58
N ILE A 81 8.57 -0.55 7.91
CA ILE A 81 9.24 -1.22 9.02
C ILE A 81 9.79 -2.53 8.48
N THR A 82 11.08 -2.76 8.67
CA THR A 82 11.76 -4.02 8.37
C THR A 82 11.97 -4.76 9.68
N THR A 83 11.58 -6.03 9.73
CA THR A 83 11.77 -6.90 10.88
C THR A 83 12.75 -8.03 10.57
N ASP A 84 13.29 -8.64 11.62
CA ASP A 84 13.96 -9.94 11.52
C ASP A 84 12.92 -11.09 11.47
N PRO A 85 13.35 -12.36 11.31
CA PRO A 85 12.44 -13.51 11.31
C PRO A 85 11.61 -13.68 12.58
N ASP A 86 12.07 -13.12 13.71
CA ASP A 86 11.38 -13.13 15.00
C ASP A 86 10.46 -11.90 15.18
N THR A 87 10.15 -11.19 14.09
CA THR A 87 9.29 -9.99 14.05
C THR A 87 9.80 -8.80 14.87
N ASN A 88 11.08 -8.78 15.25
CA ASN A 88 11.65 -7.62 15.92
C ASN A 88 12.00 -6.53 14.89
N PRO A 89 11.54 -5.29 15.08
CA PRO A 89 11.87 -4.17 14.21
C PRO A 89 13.38 -3.89 14.18
N GLN A 90 13.99 -3.93 12.99
CA GLN A 90 15.41 -3.69 12.75
C GLN A 90 15.68 -2.32 12.09
N PHE A 91 14.74 -1.87 11.26
CA PHE A 91 14.80 -0.59 10.56
C PHE A 91 13.38 -0.05 10.38
N TRP A 92 13.21 1.27 10.42
CA TRP A 92 11.94 1.93 10.17
C TRP A 92 12.17 3.28 9.51
N ARG A 93 11.19 3.71 8.71
CA ARG A 93 11.20 5.01 8.02
C ARG A 93 9.79 5.52 7.86
N ASN A 94 9.62 6.84 7.96
CA ASN A 94 8.35 7.54 7.74
C ASN A 94 7.17 7.03 8.58
N VAL A 95 7.45 6.54 9.80
CA VAL A 95 6.46 6.04 10.77
C VAL A 95 6.17 7.03 11.91
N GLY A 96 6.64 8.27 11.80
CA GLY A 96 6.48 9.30 12.84
C GLY A 96 7.33 9.09 14.10
N ILE A 97 8.24 8.10 14.08
CA ILE A 97 9.22 7.82 15.13
C ILE A 97 10.60 8.26 14.61
N PRO A 98 11.40 9.02 15.39
CA PRO A 98 12.74 9.40 14.97
C PRO A 98 13.56 8.16 14.55
N GLU A 99 14.22 8.25 13.39
CA GLU A 99 15.19 7.26 12.92
C GLU A 99 16.43 7.33 13.83
N MET A 100 16.37 6.70 15.02
CA MET A 100 17.49 6.74 15.96
C MET A 100 18.56 5.74 15.54
N SER A 101 19.79 6.22 15.42
CA SER A 101 21.00 5.42 15.19
C SER A 101 21.41 4.55 16.37
N SER A 102 20.79 4.74 17.54
CA SER A 102 21.10 3.98 18.77
C SER A 102 20.37 2.64 18.74
N ARG A 103 21.11 1.57 18.46
CA ARG A 103 20.66 0.19 18.63
C ARG A 103 21.08 -0.31 20.01
N PRO A 104 20.18 -0.91 20.82
CA PRO A 104 18.74 -1.11 20.59
C PRO A 104 17.89 0.16 20.88
N PRO A 105 16.71 0.29 20.26
CA PRO A 105 15.76 1.35 20.61
C PRO A 105 15.29 1.21 22.06
N GLY A 106 14.89 2.34 22.68
CA GLY A 106 14.29 2.33 24.02
C GLY A 106 13.05 1.45 24.09
N ALA A 107 12.76 0.90 25.29
CA ALA A 107 11.69 -0.08 25.49
C ALA A 107 10.31 0.41 25.01
N ASP A 108 9.99 1.68 25.25
CA ASP A 108 8.72 2.29 24.84
C ASP A 108 8.61 2.41 23.30
N THR A 109 9.70 2.81 22.64
CA THR A 109 9.78 2.89 21.17
C THR A 109 9.64 1.51 20.54
N LEU A 110 10.28 0.49 21.12
CA LEU A 110 10.18 -0.88 20.64
C LEU A 110 8.74 -1.42 20.77
N ALA A 111 8.05 -1.12 21.86
CA ALA A 111 6.65 -1.48 22.04
C ALA A 111 5.75 -0.80 21.00
N LEU A 112 5.99 0.48 20.71
CA LEU A 112 5.26 1.23 19.69
C LEU A 112 5.49 0.66 18.28
N LEU A 113 6.74 0.36 17.92
CA LEU A 113 7.08 -0.24 16.63
C LEU A 113 6.45 -1.63 16.46
N ARG A 114 6.49 -2.48 17.49
CA ARG A 114 5.83 -3.80 17.45
C ARG A 114 4.32 -3.70 17.25
N LYS A 115 3.68 -2.71 17.89
CA LYS A 115 2.27 -2.42 17.66
C LYS A 115 2.01 -2.03 16.20
N MET A 116 2.84 -1.14 15.63
CA MET A 116 2.72 -0.74 14.22
C MET A 116 2.94 -1.91 13.26
N VAL A 117 3.89 -2.81 13.52
CA VAL A 117 4.10 -4.02 12.71
C VAL A 117 2.82 -4.85 12.67
N THR A 118 2.19 -5.06 13.83
CA THR A 118 0.93 -5.82 13.92
C THR A 118 -0.20 -5.13 13.15
N GLU A 119 -0.28 -3.80 13.20
CA GLU A 119 -1.26 -3.02 12.43
C GLU A 119 -0.99 -3.10 10.92
N PHE A 120 0.28 -3.06 10.50
CA PHE A 120 0.65 -3.14 9.09
C PHE A 120 0.36 -4.52 8.50
N ASP A 121 0.69 -5.58 9.25
CA ASP A 121 0.43 -6.97 8.85
C ASP A 121 -1.06 -7.28 8.72
N ALA A 122 -1.91 -6.62 9.52
CA ALA A 122 -3.35 -6.77 9.43
C ALA A 122 -3.95 -6.14 8.15
N ILE A 123 -3.28 -5.12 7.58
CA ILE A 123 -3.74 -4.40 6.39
C ILE A 123 -3.14 -5.03 5.13
N ASN A 124 -1.84 -5.36 5.13
CA ASN A 124 -1.13 -5.88 3.97
C ASN A 124 -0.18 -7.00 4.37
N SER A 125 -0.17 -8.10 3.61
CA SER A 125 0.82 -9.16 3.83
C SER A 125 2.25 -8.66 3.58
N PRO A 126 3.21 -9.00 4.45
CA PRO A 126 4.58 -8.52 4.35
C PRO A 126 5.25 -8.94 3.05
N ILE A 127 6.29 -8.20 2.68
CA ILE A 127 7.16 -8.50 1.55
C ILE A 127 8.45 -9.08 2.11
N SER A 128 8.66 -10.38 1.87
CA SER A 128 9.87 -11.07 2.32
C SER A 128 11.10 -10.59 1.55
N ILE A 129 12.22 -10.49 2.26
CA ILE A 129 13.55 -10.24 1.68
C ILE A 129 14.38 -11.50 1.92
N ASN A 130 14.76 -12.19 0.85
CA ASN A 130 15.63 -13.36 0.90
C ASN A 130 17.08 -12.92 0.74
N TYR A 131 17.89 -13.11 1.79
CA TYR A 131 19.32 -12.91 1.75
C TYR A 131 20.03 -14.26 1.79
N GLN A 132 20.77 -14.61 0.74
CA GLN A 132 21.68 -15.75 0.72
C GLN A 132 23.08 -15.20 0.97
N GLY A 133 23.40 -15.01 2.25
CA GLY A 133 24.77 -14.67 2.67
C GLY A 133 25.73 -15.84 2.48
#